data_AF-A0AAT9G845-F1
#
_entry.id   AF-A0AAT9G845-F1
#
_cell.length_a   1.000
_cell.length_b   1.000
_cell.length_c   1.000
_cell.angle_alpha   90.00
_cell.angle_beta   90.00
_cell.angle_gamma   90.00
#
_symmetry.space_group_name_H-M   'P 1'
#
loop_
_entity.id
_entity.type
_entity.pdbx_description
1 polymer ?
#
loop_
_entity_poly.entity_id
_entity_poly.type
_entity_poly.pdbx_seq_one_letter_code
_entity_poly.pdbx_strand_id
1 'polypeptide(L)'
;MKDSKSFFANNNRLNKGYLKVSNPKESDNSFYSKKFAHVLPPVDLMAEYENIYPGTLTKLIAMAEKEQVHRHQMDIKSIEVYESVTKKGRISSIIFMIMVCITTVVLAVLGHFMIASIFTVSVLLGIGTGVFLSSAKFTKRKDYTRR
;
A
#
# COMPACT_ATOMS: atom_id res chain seq x y z
N MET A 1 23.61 -9.14 43.67
CA MET A 1 22.92 -9.32 42.38
C MET A 1 22.86 -7.96 41.69
N LYS A 2 23.51 -7.81 40.53
CA LYS A 2 23.52 -6.57 39.75
C LYS A 2 22.77 -6.85 38.44
N ASP A 3 21.53 -6.37 38.35
CA ASP A 3 20.73 -6.47 37.13
C ASP A 3 21.13 -5.35 36.17
N SER A 4 21.90 -5.69 35.13
CA SER A 4 22.17 -4.77 34.03
C SER A 4 20.94 -4.72 33.13
N LYS A 5 20.20 -3.63 33.25
CA LYS A 5 19.05 -3.31 32.40
C LYS A 5 19.50 -3.01 30.96
N SER A 6 19.55 -4.06 30.14
CA SER A 6 19.78 -4.01 28.69
C SER A 6 18.51 -3.57 27.96
N PHE A 7 18.25 -2.25 27.90
CA PHE A 7 17.09 -1.70 27.18
C PHE A 7 17.29 -1.52 25.68
N PHE A 8 18.53 -1.68 25.18
CA PHE A 8 18.88 -1.34 23.80
C PHE A 8 19.42 -2.51 22.96
N ALA A 9 19.65 -3.69 23.53
CA ALA A 9 20.29 -4.77 22.79
C ALA A 9 19.33 -5.58 21.88
N ASN A 10 18.05 -5.69 22.24
CA ASN A 10 17.19 -6.71 21.62
C ASN A 10 16.32 -6.23 20.44
N ASN A 11 16.32 -4.95 20.11
CA ASN A 11 15.35 -4.41 19.16
C ASN A 11 15.78 -3.14 18.43
N ASN A 12 17.09 -2.86 18.35
CA ASN A 12 17.58 -1.79 17.47
C ASN A 12 17.47 -2.21 16.00
N ARG A 13 16.33 -1.91 15.37
CA ARG A 13 16.01 -2.22 13.96
C ARG A 13 16.60 -1.20 12.97
N LEU A 14 17.24 -0.14 13.46
CA LEU A 14 17.79 0.95 12.66
C LEU A 14 19.17 0.63 12.07
N ASN A 15 19.83 -0.42 12.55
CA ASN A 15 21.06 -0.95 11.96
C ASN A 15 20.95 -2.46 11.81
N LYS A 16 20.29 -2.90 10.73
CA LYS A 16 20.44 -4.26 10.22
C LYS A 16 21.26 -4.21 8.94
N GLY A 17 22.49 -3.70 9.02
CA GLY A 17 23.51 -4.05 8.04
C GLY A 17 23.59 -5.59 7.98
N TYR A 18 23.52 -6.12 6.76
CA TYR A 18 23.64 -7.52 6.33
C TYR A 18 23.91 -8.52 7.46
N LEU A 19 22.89 -8.79 8.29
CA LEU A 19 23.00 -9.82 9.31
C LEU A 19 23.01 -11.14 8.58
N LYS A 20 24.19 -11.77 8.57
CA LYS A 20 24.46 -13.11 8.05
C LYS A 20 23.61 -14.12 8.83
N VAL A 21 22.35 -14.27 8.43
CA VAL A 21 21.49 -15.37 8.88
C VAL A 21 21.99 -16.61 8.15
N SER A 22 22.94 -17.32 8.77
CA SER A 22 23.37 -18.63 8.31
C SER A 22 22.27 -19.65 8.62
N ASN A 23 21.24 -19.69 7.78
CA ASN A 23 20.25 -20.77 7.80
C ASN A 23 20.63 -21.75 6.68
N PRO A 24 21.19 -22.94 6.98
CA PRO A 24 21.79 -23.84 5.99
C PRO A 24 20.78 -24.58 5.08
N LYS A 25 19.53 -24.10 5.00
CA LYS A 25 18.44 -24.67 4.20
C LYS A 25 17.71 -23.65 3.32
N GLU A 26 18.21 -22.42 3.21
CA GLU A 26 17.69 -21.44 2.26
C GLU A 26 18.46 -21.63 0.95
N SER A 27 17.76 -22.00 -0.15
CA SER A 27 18.40 -22.28 -1.42
C SER A 27 19.21 -21.05 -1.88
N ASP A 28 20.48 -21.24 -2.26
CA ASP A 28 21.40 -20.15 -2.61
C ASP A 28 20.81 -19.15 -3.62
N ASN A 29 19.93 -19.62 -4.51
CA ASN A 29 19.20 -18.81 -5.48
C ASN A 29 18.34 -17.70 -4.85
N SER A 30 17.72 -17.97 -3.70
CA SER A 30 16.89 -16.99 -3.00
C SER A 30 17.71 -15.87 -2.34
N PHE A 31 18.96 -16.18 -1.95
CA PHE A 31 19.89 -15.21 -1.38
C PHE A 31 20.39 -14.20 -2.43
N TYR A 32 20.75 -14.68 -3.63
CA TYR A 32 21.15 -13.81 -4.73
C TYR A 32 20.00 -12.96 -5.27
N SER A 33 18.81 -13.54 -5.42
CA SER A 33 17.62 -12.80 -5.87
C SER A 33 17.26 -11.64 -4.93
N LYS A 34 17.42 -11.83 -3.60
CA LYS A 34 17.24 -10.75 -2.61
C LYS A 34 18.35 -9.69 -2.69
N LYS A 35 19.61 -10.09 -2.93
CA LYS A 35 20.75 -9.16 -3.05
C LYS A 35 20.63 -8.21 -4.25
N PHE A 36 20.05 -8.66 -5.35
CA PHE A 36 19.87 -7.87 -6.57
C PHE A 36 18.44 -7.34 -6.76
N ALA A 37 17.62 -7.35 -5.71
CA ALA A 37 16.26 -6.81 -5.76
C ALA A 37 16.23 -5.27 -5.87
N HIS A 38 17.38 -4.61 -5.70
CA HIS A 38 17.52 -3.16 -5.74
C HIS A 38 18.29 -2.72 -6.98
N VAL A 39 18.05 -1.49 -7.42
CA VAL A 39 18.67 -0.90 -8.63
C VAL A 39 20.19 -0.82 -8.50
N LEU A 40 20.71 -0.74 -7.27
CA LEU A 40 22.14 -0.73 -6.98
C LEU A 40 22.62 -2.12 -6.54
N PRO A 41 23.79 -2.58 -7.03
CA PRO A 41 24.44 -3.77 -6.51
C PRO A 41 24.87 -3.56 -5.06
N PRO A 42 25.07 -4.63 -4.28
CA PRO A 42 25.58 -4.53 -2.92
C PRO A 42 26.96 -3.84 -2.90
N VAL A 43 27.23 -3.10 -1.82
CA VAL A 43 28.45 -2.28 -1.65
C VAL A 43 29.73 -3.08 -1.88
N ASP A 44 29.74 -4.34 -1.42
CA ASP A 44 30.88 -5.26 -1.57
C ASP A 44 31.29 -5.51 -3.04
N LEU A 45 30.34 -5.43 -3.98
CA LEU A 45 30.59 -5.64 -5.42
C LEU A 45 30.89 -4.33 -6.16
N MET A 46 30.60 -3.16 -5.59
CA MET A 46 30.77 -1.88 -6.29
C MET A 46 32.23 -1.60 -6.65
N ALA A 47 33.17 -1.97 -5.77
CA ALA A 47 34.61 -1.84 -6.05
C ALA A 47 35.06 -2.74 -7.20
N GLU A 48 34.45 -3.93 -7.34
CA GLU A 48 34.77 -4.87 -8.42
C GLU A 48 34.28 -4.35 -9.78
N TYR A 49 33.09 -3.74 -9.83
CA TYR A 49 32.57 -3.10 -11.05
C TYR A 49 33.48 -1.96 -11.55
N GLU A 50 34.00 -1.14 -10.64
CA GLU A 50 34.91 -0.05 -10.99
C GLU A 50 36.28 -0.56 -11.47
N ASN A 51 36.77 -1.66 -10.87
CA ASN A 51 38.01 -2.31 -11.29
C ASN A 51 37.91 -2.94 -12.70
N ILE A 52 36.74 -3.46 -13.08
CA ILE A 52 36.52 -4.06 -14.41
C ILE A 52 36.49 -2.98 -15.49
N TYR A 53 35.77 -1.88 -15.23
CA TYR A 53 35.70 -0.76 -16.16
C TYR A 53 35.57 0.56 -15.39
N PRO A 54 36.59 1.41 -15.38
CA PRO A 54 36.57 2.66 -14.63
C PRO A 54 35.49 3.60 -15.17
N GLY A 55 34.75 4.26 -14.28
CA GLY A 55 33.59 5.09 -14.58
C GLY A 55 32.26 4.34 -14.64
N THR A 56 32.25 3.02 -14.44
CA THR A 56 31.00 2.24 -14.35
C THR A 56 30.14 2.70 -13.19
N LEU A 57 30.74 2.97 -12.03
CA LEU A 57 29.99 3.35 -10.84
C LEU A 57 29.22 4.66 -11.06
N THR A 58 29.86 5.67 -11.66
CA THR A 58 29.23 6.95 -11.99
C THR A 58 28.04 6.77 -12.92
N LYS A 59 28.17 5.94 -13.95
CA LYS A 59 27.08 5.64 -14.88
C LYS A 59 25.94 4.90 -14.17
N LEU A 60 26.27 3.96 -13.28
CA LEU A 60 25.30 3.17 -12.54
C LEU A 60 24.53 4.01 -11.52
N ILE A 61 25.21 4.93 -10.82
CA ILE A 61 24.57 5.92 -9.94
C ILE A 61 23.62 6.82 -10.74
N ALA A 62 24.05 7.34 -11.89
CA ALA A 62 23.20 8.17 -12.75
C ALA A 62 21.95 7.42 -13.25
N MET A 63 22.09 6.14 -13.59
CA MET A 63 20.95 5.28 -13.94
C MET A 63 20.02 5.05 -12.74
N ALA A 64 20.59 4.81 -11.56
CA ALA A 64 19.80 4.61 -10.33
C ALA A 64 19.04 5.86 -9.90
N GLU A 65 19.66 7.05 -10.01
CA GLU A 65 19.02 8.33 -9.75
C GLU A 65 17.84 8.56 -10.70
N LYS A 66 18.04 8.33 -12.00
CA LYS A 66 16.97 8.44 -13.01
C LYS A 66 15.81 7.50 -12.71
N GLU A 67 16.09 6.26 -12.33
CA GLU A 67 15.08 5.28 -11.95
C GLU A 67 14.34 5.69 -10.67
N GLN A 68 15.06 6.21 -9.67
CA GLN A 68 14.45 6.72 -8.43
C GLN A 68 13.52 7.91 -8.70
N VAL A 69 13.94 8.86 -9.54
CA VAL A 69 13.10 9.99 -9.96
C VAL A 69 11.86 9.49 -10.70
N HIS A 70 12.01 8.54 -11.63
CA HIS A 70 10.89 7.96 -12.35
C HIS A 70 9.89 7.27 -11.41
N ARG A 71 10.37 6.42 -10.51
CA ARG A 71 9.53 5.75 -9.49
C ARG A 71 8.82 6.76 -8.59
N HIS A 72 9.52 7.81 -8.16
CA HIS A 72 8.92 8.85 -7.33
C HIS A 72 7.81 9.61 -8.07
N GLN A 73 8.01 9.94 -9.35
CA GLN A 73 6.98 10.57 -10.18
C GLN A 73 5.76 9.65 -10.37
N MET A 74 5.98 8.35 -10.54
CA MET A 74 4.91 7.36 -10.63
C MET A 74 4.15 7.23 -9.31
N ASP A 75 4.84 7.26 -8.17
CA ASP A 75 4.22 7.24 -6.84
C ASP A 75 3.36 8.49 -6.63
N ILE A 76 3.87 9.69 -6.93
CA ILE A 76 3.11 10.95 -6.85
C ILE A 76 1.85 10.87 -7.74
N LYS A 77 2.01 10.48 -9.00
CA LYS A 77 0.89 10.35 -9.93
C LYS A 77 -0.16 9.35 -9.44
N SER A 78 0.27 8.25 -8.81
CA SER A 78 -0.66 7.26 -8.24
C SER A 78 -1.46 7.86 -7.07
N ILE A 79 -0.83 8.68 -6.23
CA ILE A 79 -1.47 9.38 -5.11
C ILE A 79 -2.47 10.41 -5.63
N GLU A 80 -2.09 11.22 -6.62
CA GLU A 80 -2.95 12.22 -7.24
C GLU A 80 -4.20 11.60 -7.87
N VAL A 81 -4.02 10.49 -8.62
CA VAL A 81 -5.15 9.74 -9.19
C VAL A 81 -6.06 9.22 -8.09
N TYR A 82 -5.49 8.61 -7.05
CA TYR A 82 -6.27 8.10 -5.91
C TYR A 82 -7.05 9.20 -5.19
N GLU A 83 -6.44 10.36 -4.97
CA GLU A 83 -7.08 11.51 -4.35
C GLU A 83 -8.24 12.02 -5.21
N SER A 84 -8.03 12.15 -6.53
CA SER A 84 -9.05 12.62 -7.46
C SER A 84 -10.26 11.67 -7.53
N VAL A 85 -10.03 10.35 -7.53
CA VAL A 85 -11.08 9.33 -7.53
C VAL A 85 -11.84 9.36 -6.21
N THR A 86 -11.14 9.51 -5.08
CA THR A 86 -11.75 9.58 -3.75
C THR A 86 -12.61 10.83 -3.59
N LYS A 87 -12.13 11.99 -4.05
CA LYS A 87 -12.91 13.24 -4.04
C LYS A 87 -14.19 13.12 -4.88
N LYS A 88 -14.08 12.62 -6.12
CA LYS A 88 -15.23 12.41 -7.01
C LYS A 88 -16.21 11.38 -6.45
N GLY A 89 -15.71 10.29 -5.89
CA GLY A 89 -16.53 9.26 -5.24
C GLY A 89 -17.29 9.77 -4.00
N ARG A 90 -16.68 10.67 -3.22
CA ARG A 90 -17.36 11.32 -2.08
C ARG A 90 -18.45 12.29 -2.54
N ILE A 91 -18.21 13.05 -3.61
CA ILE A 91 -19.22 13.97 -4.16
C ILE A 91 -20.40 13.18 -4.74
N SER A 92 -20.13 12.11 -5.50
CA SER A 92 -21.20 11.29 -6.08
C SER A 92 -22.04 10.59 -5.00
N SER A 93 -21.44 10.14 -3.90
CA SER A 93 -22.20 9.53 -2.79
C SER A 93 -23.09 10.54 -2.07
N ILE A 94 -22.64 11.78 -1.88
CA ILE A 94 -23.45 12.85 -1.30
C ILE A 94 -24.66 13.15 -2.20
N ILE A 95 -24.44 13.32 -3.51
CA ILE A 95 -25.52 13.57 -4.48
C ILE A 95 -26.53 12.41 -4.49
N PHE A 96 -26.05 11.17 -4.46
CA PHE A 96 -26.90 9.99 -4.40
C PHE A 96 -27.77 9.97 -3.14
N MET A 97 -27.20 10.27 -1.96
CA MET A 97 -27.96 10.34 -0.71
C MET A 97 -29.03 11.43 -0.74
N ILE A 98 -28.72 12.59 -1.32
CA ILE A 98 -29.70 13.67 -1.50
C ILE A 98 -30.87 13.20 -2.38
N MET A 99 -30.59 12.50 -3.49
CA MET A 99 -31.63 11.96 -4.36
C MET A 99 -32.51 10.91 -3.66
N VAL A 100 -31.91 10.05 -2.84
CA VAL A 100 -32.67 9.09 -2.01
C VAL A 100 -33.58 9.82 -1.02
N CYS A 101 -33.07 10.86 -0.34
CA CYS A 101 -33.90 11.68 0.55
C CYS A 101 -35.07 12.35 -0.20
N ILE A 102 -34.80 13.00 -1.33
CA ILE A 102 -35.84 13.69 -2.12
C ILE A 102 -36.92 12.70 -2.56
N THR A 103 -36.53 11.57 -3.15
CA THR A 103 -37.48 10.54 -3.61
C THR A 103 -38.35 10.04 -2.46
N THR A 104 -37.78 9.81 -1.28
CA THR A 104 -38.54 9.34 -0.12
C THR A 104 -39.53 10.37 0.43
N VAL A 105 -39.15 11.65 0.44
CA VAL A 105 -40.06 12.75 0.81
C VAL A 105 -41.21 12.86 -0.20
N VAL A 106 -40.91 12.79 -1.50
CA VAL A 106 -41.93 12.85 -2.56
C VAL A 106 -42.94 11.70 -2.42
N LEU A 107 -42.47 10.46 -2.22
CA LEU A 107 -43.34 9.30 -2.02
C LEU A 107 -44.20 9.43 -0.76
N ALA A 108 -43.65 9.99 0.32
CA ALA A 108 -44.39 10.21 1.56
C ALA A 108 -45.49 11.28 1.39
N VAL A 109 -45.20 12.39 0.69
CA VAL A 109 -46.18 13.46 0.43
C VAL A 109 -47.31 12.99 -0.49
N LEU A 110 -47.03 12.08 -1.43
CA LEU A 110 -48.04 11.45 -2.30
C LEU A 110 -48.93 10.43 -1.55
N GLY A 111 -48.69 10.20 -0.24
CA GLY A 111 -49.48 9.27 0.59
C GLY A 111 -49.03 7.80 0.50
N HIS A 112 -47.95 7.50 -0.24
CA HIS A 112 -47.43 6.15 -0.40
C HIS A 112 -46.43 5.77 0.70
N PHE A 113 -46.83 5.85 1.97
CA PHE A 113 -45.96 5.61 3.13
C PHE A 113 -45.29 4.23 3.13
N MET A 114 -46.04 3.18 2.80
CA MET A 114 -45.51 1.80 2.74
C MET A 114 -44.42 1.63 1.68
N ILE A 115 -44.58 2.31 0.53
CA ILE A 115 -43.60 2.23 -0.56
C ILE A 115 -42.34 3.01 -0.19
N ALA A 116 -42.50 4.19 0.42
CA ALA A 116 -41.39 5.00 0.92
C ALA A 116 -40.56 4.26 1.97
N SER A 117 -41.20 3.53 2.89
CA SER A 117 -40.51 2.76 3.94
C SER A 117 -39.74 1.57 3.38
N ILE A 118 -40.34 0.82 2.44
CA ILE A 118 -39.66 -0.33 1.82
C ILE A 118 -38.45 0.17 0.99
N PHE A 119 -38.63 1.28 0.26
CA PHE A 119 -37.55 1.86 -0.55
C PHE A 119 -36.36 2.33 0.30
N THR A 120 -36.60 3.10 1.36
CA THR A 120 -35.53 3.56 2.28
C THR A 120 -34.75 2.39 2.87
N VAL A 121 -35.46 1.39 3.41
CA VAL A 121 -34.83 0.22 4.04
C VAL A 121 -34.01 -0.58 3.04
N SER A 122 -34.53 -0.79 1.82
CA SER A 122 -33.84 -1.50 0.75
C SER A 122 -32.51 -0.82 0.38
N VAL A 123 -32.50 0.50 0.22
CA VAL A 123 -31.29 1.27 -0.11
C VAL A 123 -30.27 1.18 1.03
N LEU A 124 -30.69 1.32 2.28
CA LEU A 124 -29.79 1.21 3.44
C LEU A 124 -29.16 -0.17 3.57
N LEU A 125 -29.94 -1.24 3.35
CA LEU A 125 -29.44 -2.61 3.34
C LEU A 125 -28.43 -2.84 2.20
N GLY A 126 -28.71 -2.32 1.01
CA GLY A 126 -27.79 -2.39 -0.13
C GLY A 126 -26.45 -1.71 0.14
N ILE A 127 -26.47 -0.51 0.71
CA ILE A 127 -25.25 0.22 1.08
C ILE A 127 -24.50 -0.53 2.20
N GLY A 128 -25.21 -0.96 3.25
CA GLY A 128 -24.62 -1.66 4.39
C GLY A 128 -23.92 -2.96 3.99
N THR A 129 -24.57 -3.78 3.17
CA THR A 129 -23.98 -5.04 2.66
C THR A 129 -22.80 -4.78 1.73
N GLY A 130 -22.87 -3.75 0.88
CA GLY A 130 -21.76 -3.35 0.00
C GLY A 130 -20.52 -2.91 0.77
N VAL A 131 -20.69 -2.10 1.82
CA VAL A 131 -19.59 -1.68 2.70
C VAL A 131 -18.99 -2.87 3.44
N PHE A 132 -19.83 -3.72 4.03
CA PHE A 132 -19.36 -4.90 4.76
C PHE A 132 -18.51 -5.83 3.87
N LEU A 133 -18.97 -6.10 2.65
CA LEU A 133 -18.25 -6.96 1.71
C LEU A 133 -16.93 -6.33 1.25
N SER A 134 -16.90 -5.02 1.04
CA SER A 134 -15.68 -4.27 0.71
C SER A 134 -14.67 -4.31 1.87
N SER A 135 -15.12 -4.07 3.10
CA SER A 135 -14.30 -4.15 4.31
C SER A 135 -13.75 -5.55 4.57
N ALA A 136 -14.54 -6.60 4.31
CA ALA A 136 -14.09 -7.99 4.42
C ALA A 136 -12.99 -8.32 3.40
N LYS A 137 -13.10 -7.84 2.16
CA LYS A 137 -12.05 -8.00 1.13
C LYS A 137 -10.77 -7.25 1.49
N PHE A 138 -10.89 -6.08 2.12
CA PHE A 138 -9.72 -5.29 2.56
C PHE A 138 -8.92 -6.01 3.65
N THR A 139 -9.60 -6.71 4.56
CA THR A 139 -8.97 -7.51 5.62
C THR A 139 -8.13 -8.65 5.02
N LYS A 140 -8.67 -9.40 4.05
CA LYS A 140 -7.95 -10.51 3.39
C LYS A 140 -6.69 -10.08 2.62
N ARG A 141 -6.65 -8.88 2.03
CA ARG A 141 -5.47 -8.41 1.28
C ARG A 141 -4.27 -8.12 2.17
N LYS A 142 -4.51 -7.65 3.41
CA LYS A 142 -3.44 -7.31 4.35
C LYS A 142 -2.65 -8.54 4.82
N ASP A 143 -3.26 -9.72 4.79
CA ASP A 143 -2.63 -10.98 5.17
C ASP A 143 -1.73 -11.56 4.06
N TYR A 144 -2.00 -11.25 2.79
CA TYR A 144 -1.19 -11.74 1.67
C TYR A 144 0.11 -10.96 1.48
N THR A 145 0.12 -9.66 1.80
CA THR A 145 1.33 -8.81 1.72
C THR A 145 2.25 -8.97 2.93
N ARG A 146 1.90 -9.81 3.91
CA ARG A 146 2.65 -10.05 5.16
C ARG A 146 3.27 -11.45 5.25
N ARG A 147 3.15 -12.26 4.20
CA ARG A 147 3.90 -13.52 4.02
C ARG A 147 4.98 -13.32 2.96
#